data_AF-K5DLU9-F1
#
_entry.id   AF-K5DLU9-F1
#
_cell.length_a   1.000
_cell.length_b   1.000
_cell.length_c   1.000
_cell.angle_alpha   90.00
_cell.angle_beta   90.00
_cell.angle_gamma   90.00
#
_symmetry.space_group_name_H-M   'P 1'
#
loop_
_entity.id
_entity.type
_entity.pdbx_description
1 polymer ?
#
loop_
_entity_poly.entity_id
_entity_poly.type
_entity_poly.pdbx_seq_one_letter_code
_entity_poly.pdbx_strand_id
1 'polypeptide(L)'
;MTLLFSLLHPGSSNAADESETSAVRMPVDEEGLVVDFERDIAPIFRQHCLECHGAEEAKADFRVDDRDTVFGYVFGEDLESSSMYIDYLISEDDDMLMPPRSHGGPLSPAELALIRIWIEEGANWPDEANVVQPDLDGSGQPIELDDGIRKGIDPTDAGLLARVWSFQGFLHPATVHFPIALFLVGGLFVVLGWKWPALGAQVPLVCLLLGAATAIVATMMGWSFSVEKGYGSWTKVNFDSELFWHRWSAIIVTVLSTIFAIIALKSLRSDDEAGRQRLTNVWKIGLLVVAGMVGAVGHQGGELTYGKDFYPKAISILLGKPWPPESIPETAQESVSEEEQSPEITLDAVPTDSTVRLDTFAIPIAIQSPSVPSRV
;
A
#
# COMPACT_ATOMS: atom_id res chain seq x y z
N MET A 1 -16.43 -25.14 81.56
CA MET A 1 -15.41 -25.82 82.38
C MET A 1 -14.97 -27.05 81.60
N THR A 2 -13.72 -27.04 81.11
CA THR A 2 -12.90 -28.21 80.66
C THR A 2 -13.42 -28.95 79.41
N LEU A 3 -12.68 -29.16 78.31
CA LEU A 3 -11.35 -29.77 78.11
C LEU A 3 -10.81 -29.28 76.73
N LEU A 4 -9.59 -28.77 76.55
CA LEU A 4 -8.24 -29.39 76.59
C LEU A 4 -7.94 -30.46 75.52
N PHE A 5 -7.13 -30.03 74.54
CA PHE A 5 -5.87 -30.63 74.06
C PHE A 5 -5.82 -31.71 72.96
N SER A 6 -4.73 -31.59 72.18
CA SER A 6 -4.02 -32.60 71.36
C SER A 6 -4.46 -32.69 69.88
N LEU A 7 -3.61 -32.55 68.84
CA LEU A 7 -2.14 -32.65 68.67
C LEU A 7 -1.69 -31.93 67.37
N LEU A 8 -0.48 -31.35 67.38
CA LEU A 8 0.36 -31.10 66.19
C LEU A 8 0.79 -32.48 65.62
N HIS A 9 0.97 -32.75 64.31
CA HIS A 9 1.95 -32.24 63.34
C HIS A 9 1.86 -33.10 62.03
N PRO A 10 2.68 -32.90 60.98
CA PRO A 10 2.32 -32.41 59.64
C PRO A 10 2.24 -33.49 58.52
N GLY A 11 1.62 -33.14 57.39
CA GLY A 11 1.65 -33.93 56.16
C GLY A 11 0.79 -33.25 55.09
N SER A 12 1.38 -32.39 54.27
CA SER A 12 1.72 -32.72 52.88
C SER A 12 0.50 -33.04 52.01
N SER A 13 -0.05 -32.03 51.34
CA SER A 13 -0.06 -31.95 49.88
C SER A 13 -0.84 -30.71 49.43
N ASN A 14 -0.06 -29.84 48.78
CA ASN A 14 -0.40 -28.67 47.99
C ASN A 14 -1.80 -28.66 47.37
N ALA A 15 -2.58 -27.64 47.73
CA ALA A 15 -3.58 -27.03 46.86
C ALA A 15 -3.41 -25.52 47.00
N ALA A 16 -2.31 -25.03 46.46
CA ALA A 16 -2.06 -23.62 46.26
C ALA A 16 -1.69 -23.46 44.80
N ASP A 17 -2.54 -22.71 44.10
CA ASP A 17 -2.09 -21.71 43.14
C ASP A 17 -1.36 -22.30 41.93
N GLU A 18 -2.15 -22.79 40.96
CA GLU A 18 -1.70 -22.79 39.56
C GLU A 18 -1.60 -21.33 39.13
N SER A 19 -0.47 -20.72 39.51
CA SER A 19 0.00 -19.48 38.94
C SER A 19 0.05 -19.67 37.43
N GLU A 20 -0.75 -18.90 36.70
CA GLU A 20 -0.42 -18.48 35.35
C GLU A 20 1.01 -17.94 35.39
N THR A 21 1.94 -18.81 35.06
CA THR A 21 3.32 -18.45 34.83
C THR A 21 3.26 -17.65 33.54
N SER A 22 3.32 -16.32 33.69
CA SER A 22 3.77 -15.42 32.65
C SER A 22 5.08 -15.97 32.11
N ALA A 23 5.00 -16.80 31.06
CA ALA A 23 6.13 -17.43 30.43
C ALA A 23 7.09 -16.32 30.03
N VAL A 24 8.27 -16.31 30.66
CA VAL A 24 9.36 -15.46 30.24
C VAL A 24 9.68 -15.87 28.81
N ARG A 25 9.27 -15.04 27.85
CA ARG A 25 9.45 -15.28 26.42
C ARG A 25 10.93 -15.52 26.14
N MET A 26 11.27 -16.73 25.73
CA MET A 26 12.61 -17.02 25.25
C MET A 26 12.74 -16.45 23.82
N PRO A 27 13.91 -15.88 23.46
CA PRO A 27 14.14 -15.31 22.14
C PRO A 27 14.22 -16.35 21.01
N VAL A 28 14.12 -17.63 21.35
CA VAL A 28 14.25 -18.79 20.47
C VAL A 28 13.23 -19.83 20.94
N ASP A 29 12.56 -20.52 20.02
CA ASP A 29 11.59 -21.59 20.32
C ASP A 29 12.27 -22.92 20.73
N GLU A 30 11.47 -23.98 20.89
CA GLU A 30 11.97 -25.31 21.31
C GLU A 30 12.84 -25.96 20.22
N GLU A 31 12.64 -25.57 18.97
CA GLU A 31 13.31 -26.04 17.77
C GLU A 31 14.60 -25.26 17.45
N GLY A 32 14.85 -24.15 18.15
CA GLY A 32 16.04 -23.33 17.94
C GLY A 32 15.86 -22.19 16.94
N LEU A 33 14.63 -21.89 16.54
CA LEU A 33 14.28 -20.84 15.58
C LEU A 33 13.97 -19.53 16.28
N VAL A 34 14.41 -18.43 15.67
CA VAL A 34 14.20 -17.07 16.16
C VAL A 34 12.84 -16.55 15.68
N VAL A 35 12.46 -16.88 14.45
CA VAL A 35 11.26 -16.33 13.80
C VAL A 35 10.11 -17.32 13.84
N ASP A 36 8.99 -16.87 14.40
CA ASP A 36 7.73 -17.62 14.38
C ASP A 36 6.83 -17.07 13.27
N PHE A 37 6.33 -17.95 12.40
CA PHE A 37 5.58 -17.53 11.22
C PHE A 37 4.29 -16.77 11.59
N GLU A 38 3.48 -17.29 12.52
CA GLU A 38 2.19 -16.66 12.86
C GLU A 38 2.38 -15.33 13.59
N ARG A 39 3.39 -15.26 14.45
CA ARG A 39 3.71 -14.09 15.26
C ARG A 39 4.39 -12.98 14.45
N ASP A 40 5.33 -13.35 13.58
CA ASP A 40 6.27 -12.40 12.97
C ASP A 40 6.05 -12.21 11.47
N ILE A 41 5.75 -13.27 10.71
CA ILE A 41 5.67 -13.22 9.23
C ILE A 41 4.24 -12.98 8.74
N ALA A 42 3.27 -13.73 9.25
CA ALA A 42 1.88 -13.62 8.87
C ALA A 42 1.31 -12.20 9.04
N PRO A 43 1.66 -11.40 10.09
CA PRO A 43 1.23 -10.01 10.18
C PRO A 43 1.81 -9.13 9.07
N ILE A 44 3.05 -9.40 8.63
CA ILE A 44 3.69 -8.66 7.54
C ILE A 44 2.96 -8.94 6.23
N PHE A 45 2.72 -10.21 5.90
CA PHE A 45 1.97 -10.58 4.70
C PHE A 45 0.54 -10.04 4.72
N ARG A 46 -0.14 -10.09 5.88
CA ARG A 46 -1.48 -9.51 6.05
C ARG A 46 -1.52 -8.01 5.83
N GLN A 47 -0.52 -7.30 6.34
CA GLN A 47 -0.48 -5.84 6.29
C GLN A 47 -0.09 -5.30 4.91
N HIS A 48 0.83 -5.98 4.22
CA HIS A 48 1.53 -5.41 3.07
C HIS A 48 1.27 -6.13 1.75
N CYS A 49 0.77 -7.36 1.78
CA CYS A 49 0.67 -8.22 0.58
C CYS A 49 -0.78 -8.58 0.21
N LEU A 50 -1.65 -8.84 1.19
CA LEU A 50 -3.01 -9.34 0.93
C LEU A 50 -3.94 -8.42 0.14
N GLU A 51 -3.73 -7.10 0.17
CA GLU A 51 -4.58 -6.16 -0.59
C GLU A 51 -4.50 -6.39 -2.11
N CYS A 52 -3.36 -6.89 -2.61
CA CYS A 52 -3.13 -7.13 -4.04
C CYS A 52 -2.87 -8.60 -4.39
N HIS A 53 -2.57 -9.45 -3.40
CA HIS A 53 -2.22 -10.86 -3.56
C HIS A 53 -3.03 -11.76 -2.62
N GLY A 54 -4.30 -11.44 -2.38
CA GLY A 54 -5.22 -12.24 -1.56
C GLY A 54 -6.22 -13.05 -2.40
N ALA A 55 -7.14 -13.75 -1.73
CA ALA A 55 -8.16 -14.56 -2.40
C ALA A 55 -9.07 -13.80 -3.39
N GLU A 56 -9.39 -12.54 -3.11
CA GLU A 56 -10.29 -11.72 -3.95
C GLU A 56 -9.57 -11.00 -5.10
N GLU A 57 -8.26 -10.76 -4.94
CA GLU A 57 -7.42 -10.04 -5.89
C GLU A 57 -6.03 -10.70 -5.92
N ALA A 58 -5.71 -11.38 -7.02
CA ALA A 58 -4.45 -12.09 -7.23
C ALA A 58 -3.67 -11.45 -8.39
N LYS A 59 -3.05 -10.29 -8.15
CA LYS A 59 -2.21 -9.65 -9.17
C LYS A 59 -1.08 -10.59 -9.58
N ALA A 60 -0.81 -10.62 -10.88
CA ALA A 60 0.15 -11.53 -11.50
C ALA A 60 -0.10 -13.03 -11.21
N ASP A 61 -1.34 -13.40 -10.86
CA ASP A 61 -1.72 -14.78 -10.49
C ASP A 61 -0.96 -15.30 -9.25
N PHE A 62 -0.44 -14.38 -8.42
CA PHE A 62 0.25 -14.70 -7.18
C PHE A 62 -0.65 -14.43 -5.97
N ARG A 63 -0.77 -15.44 -5.11
CA ARG A 63 -1.53 -15.41 -3.86
C ARG A 63 -0.59 -15.66 -2.68
N VAL A 64 -0.50 -14.69 -1.79
CA VAL A 64 0.33 -14.78 -0.57
C VAL A 64 -0.37 -15.55 0.55
N ASP A 65 -1.70 -15.72 0.46
CA ASP A 65 -2.50 -16.54 1.38
C ASP A 65 -2.51 -18.02 1.02
N ASP A 66 -1.93 -18.39 -0.12
CA ASP A 66 -1.75 -19.77 -0.55
C ASP A 66 -0.29 -20.20 -0.41
N ARG A 67 -0.06 -21.16 0.49
CA ARG A 67 1.29 -21.63 0.83
C ARG A 67 2.03 -22.21 -0.36
N ASP A 68 1.34 -22.97 -1.22
CA ASP A 68 1.93 -23.59 -2.40
C ASP A 68 2.40 -22.51 -3.39
N THR A 69 1.61 -21.46 -3.56
CA THR A 69 1.99 -20.31 -4.39
C THR A 69 3.20 -19.57 -3.82
N VAL A 70 3.27 -19.31 -2.50
CA VAL A 70 4.43 -18.66 -1.88
C VAL A 70 5.70 -19.49 -2.04
N PHE A 71 5.64 -20.81 -1.85
CA PHE A 71 6.81 -21.69 -2.03
C PHE A 71 7.21 -21.92 -3.49
N GLY A 72 6.44 -21.43 -4.46
CA GLY A 72 6.93 -21.25 -5.83
C GLY A 72 8.01 -20.17 -5.95
N TYR A 73 8.09 -19.25 -4.98
CA TYR A 73 8.97 -18.07 -4.98
C TYR A 73 9.88 -17.98 -3.75
N VAL A 74 9.65 -18.81 -2.74
CA VAL A 74 10.41 -18.89 -1.49
C VAL A 74 10.98 -20.30 -1.34
N PHE A 75 12.29 -20.38 -1.18
CA PHE A 75 13.02 -21.62 -0.95
C PHE A 75 13.70 -21.56 0.41
N GLY A 76 13.19 -22.37 1.35
CA GLY A 76 13.77 -22.47 2.69
C GLY A 76 15.26 -22.86 2.65
N GLU A 77 16.04 -22.26 3.55
CA GLU A 77 17.50 -22.37 3.64
C GLU A 77 18.28 -21.82 2.42
N ASP A 78 17.58 -21.30 1.40
CA ASP A 78 18.16 -20.75 0.18
C ASP A 78 17.55 -19.37 -0.14
N LEU A 79 18.13 -18.36 0.50
CA LEU A 79 17.74 -16.96 0.29
C LEU A 79 18.04 -16.49 -1.15
N GLU A 80 19.10 -16.99 -1.78
CA GLU A 80 19.52 -16.55 -3.11
C GLU A 80 18.55 -17.04 -4.19
N SER A 81 18.02 -18.25 -4.04
CA SER A 81 16.98 -18.78 -4.93
C SER A 81 15.59 -18.21 -4.63
N SER A 82 15.40 -17.57 -3.46
CA SER A 82 14.11 -17.01 -3.04
C SER A 82 13.81 -15.68 -3.76
N SER A 83 13.33 -15.79 -5.00
CA SER A 83 12.92 -14.65 -5.83
C SER A 83 11.98 -13.67 -5.11
N MET A 84 11.06 -14.15 -4.26
CA MET A 84 10.21 -13.26 -3.45
C MET A 84 11.06 -12.23 -2.70
N TYR A 85 12.15 -12.67 -2.05
CA TYR A 85 13.01 -11.79 -1.29
C TYR A 85 13.92 -10.97 -2.20
N ILE A 86 14.65 -11.62 -3.11
CA ILE A 86 15.72 -11.01 -3.91
C ILE A 86 15.17 -10.09 -5.01
N ASP A 87 14.20 -10.57 -5.78
CA ASP A 87 13.73 -9.89 -6.98
C ASP A 87 12.63 -8.86 -6.68
N TYR A 88 11.87 -9.07 -5.59
CA TYR A 88 10.71 -8.24 -5.25
C TYR A 88 10.88 -7.45 -3.95
N LEU A 89 11.19 -8.07 -2.80
CA LEU A 89 11.19 -7.35 -1.51
C LEU A 89 12.35 -6.35 -1.35
N ILE A 90 13.53 -6.66 -1.91
CA ILE A 90 14.72 -5.79 -1.85
C ILE A 90 15.09 -5.19 -3.22
N SER A 91 14.19 -5.29 -4.19
CA SER A 91 14.44 -4.83 -5.56
C SER A 91 14.82 -3.36 -5.61
N GLU A 92 15.81 -3.03 -6.43
CA GLU A 92 16.14 -1.64 -6.76
C GLU A 92 15.26 -1.12 -7.91
N ASP A 93 14.62 -2.03 -8.67
CA ASP A 93 13.64 -1.68 -9.70
C ASP A 93 12.28 -1.39 -9.06
N ASP A 94 11.82 -0.14 -9.19
CA ASP A 94 10.54 0.31 -8.63
C ASP A 94 9.32 -0.42 -9.22
N ASP A 95 9.43 -0.97 -10.44
CA ASP A 95 8.33 -1.72 -11.08
C ASP A 95 8.24 -3.16 -10.54
N MET A 96 9.36 -3.70 -10.04
CA MET A 96 9.46 -5.03 -9.44
C MET A 96 9.33 -4.98 -7.91
N LEU A 97 9.63 -3.84 -7.29
CA LEU A 97 9.58 -3.69 -5.84
C LEU A 97 8.17 -3.97 -5.29
N MET A 98 8.06 -5.00 -4.46
CA MET A 98 6.84 -5.33 -3.74
C MET A 98 7.05 -5.21 -2.22
N PRO A 99 6.14 -4.56 -1.48
CA PRO A 99 5.02 -3.76 -2.00
C PRO A 99 5.53 -2.55 -2.80
N PRO A 100 4.75 -2.05 -3.78
CA PRO A 100 5.18 -0.86 -4.52
C PRO A 100 5.21 0.35 -3.60
N ARG A 101 6.04 1.35 -3.92
CA ARG A 101 6.16 2.58 -3.11
C ARG A 101 4.82 3.31 -2.91
N SER A 102 3.95 3.23 -3.92
CA SER A 102 2.60 3.79 -3.87
C SER A 102 1.68 3.09 -2.86
N HIS A 103 1.99 1.85 -2.46
CA HIS A 103 1.21 1.03 -1.53
C HIS A 103 2.04 0.60 -0.30
N GLY A 104 2.92 1.48 0.18
CA GLY A 104 3.54 1.33 1.50
C GLY A 104 4.86 0.56 1.53
N GLY A 105 5.43 0.18 0.40
CA GLY A 105 6.79 -0.34 0.33
C GLY A 105 7.88 0.75 0.21
N PRO A 106 9.17 0.38 0.27
CA PRO A 106 9.67 -0.94 0.66
C PRO A 106 9.33 -1.27 2.13
N LEU A 107 9.39 -2.54 2.50
CA LEU A 107 9.24 -2.96 3.89
C LEU A 107 10.33 -2.31 4.77
N SER A 108 10.05 -2.17 6.07
CA SER A 108 11.06 -1.64 6.99
C SER A 108 12.25 -2.61 7.13
N PRO A 109 13.45 -2.14 7.49
CA PRO A 109 14.61 -3.01 7.68
C PRO A 109 14.37 -4.14 8.69
N ALA A 110 13.50 -3.93 9.68
CA ALA A 110 13.13 -4.95 10.65
C ALA A 110 12.23 -6.02 10.04
N GLU A 111 11.23 -5.63 9.24
CA GLU A 111 10.34 -6.57 8.53
C GLU A 111 11.11 -7.38 7.48
N LEU A 112 12.01 -6.74 6.72
CA LEU A 112 12.91 -7.44 5.79
C LEU A 112 13.82 -8.43 6.52
N ALA A 113 14.39 -8.04 7.66
CA ALA A 113 15.23 -8.93 8.46
C ALA A 113 14.45 -10.14 8.98
N LEU A 114 13.19 -9.96 9.41
CA LEU A 114 12.34 -11.07 9.85
C LEU A 114 12.07 -12.05 8.71
N ILE A 115 11.66 -11.57 7.53
CA ILE A 115 11.43 -12.43 6.36
C ILE A 115 12.72 -13.15 5.95
N ARG A 116 13.85 -12.44 5.94
CA ARG A 116 15.15 -13.03 5.64
C ARG A 116 15.49 -14.18 6.58
N ILE A 117 15.42 -13.94 7.89
CA ILE A 117 15.76 -14.93 8.90
C ILE A 117 14.80 -16.12 8.80
N TRP A 118 13.51 -15.88 8.60
CA TRP A 118 12.53 -16.94 8.37
C TRP A 118 12.88 -17.83 7.18
N ILE A 119 13.28 -17.25 6.04
CA ILE A 119 13.72 -18.01 4.86
C ILE A 119 14.98 -18.81 5.18
N GLU A 120 15.99 -18.17 5.79
CA GLU A 120 17.25 -18.81 6.19
C GLU A 120 17.03 -19.95 7.21
N GLU A 121 15.98 -19.86 8.02
CA GLU A 121 15.54 -20.87 9.01
C GLU A 121 14.71 -22.01 8.39
N GLY A 122 14.55 -22.03 7.06
CA GLY A 122 13.83 -23.08 6.34
C GLY A 122 12.41 -22.70 5.90
N ALA A 123 12.05 -21.42 6.01
CA ALA A 123 10.73 -20.88 5.68
C ALA A 123 9.59 -21.67 6.36
N ASN A 124 9.78 -21.98 7.64
CA ASN A 124 8.84 -22.81 8.41
C ASN A 124 7.46 -22.16 8.43
N TRP A 125 6.47 -22.87 7.87
CA TRP A 125 5.08 -22.43 7.81
C TRP A 125 4.21 -23.60 8.32
N PRO A 126 3.63 -23.52 9.53
CA PRO A 126 2.80 -24.58 10.09
C PRO A 126 1.55 -24.87 9.22
N ASP A 127 1.12 -26.13 9.13
CA ASP A 127 -0.04 -26.50 8.29
C ASP A 127 -1.34 -25.81 8.73
N GLU A 128 -1.44 -25.46 10.02
CA GLU A 128 -2.57 -24.75 10.62
C GLU A 128 -2.47 -23.22 10.51
N ALA A 129 -1.30 -22.69 10.14
CA ALA A 129 -1.05 -21.26 10.08
C ALA A 129 -1.66 -20.66 8.81
N ASN A 130 -2.53 -19.66 8.99
CA ASN A 130 -3.24 -19.03 7.88
C ASN A 130 -2.89 -17.54 7.75
N VAL A 131 -2.73 -17.09 6.50
CA VAL A 131 -2.56 -15.68 6.14
C VAL A 131 -3.87 -15.19 5.54
N VAL A 132 -4.95 -15.20 6.32
CA VAL A 132 -6.24 -14.68 5.83
C VAL A 132 -6.37 -13.20 6.15
N GLN A 133 -7.16 -12.49 5.36
CA GLN A 133 -7.65 -11.18 5.78
C GLN A 133 -8.37 -11.37 7.13
N PRO A 134 -8.19 -10.43 8.10
CA PRO A 134 -8.66 -10.60 9.47
C PRO A 134 -10.18 -10.76 9.62
N ASP A 135 -10.93 -10.74 8.53
CA ASP A 135 -12.37 -10.87 8.48
C ASP A 135 -12.87 -12.20 7.92
N LEU A 136 -12.05 -13.13 7.41
CA LEU A 136 -12.49 -14.43 6.87
C LEU A 136 -11.68 -15.61 7.45
N ASP A 137 -12.33 -16.71 7.81
CA ASP A 137 -11.69 -17.96 8.24
C ASP A 137 -11.14 -18.68 7.01
N GLY A 138 -10.27 -19.66 7.21
CA GLY A 138 -9.73 -20.49 6.14
C GLY A 138 -10.78 -21.29 5.32
N SER A 139 -12.09 -21.08 5.58
CA SER A 139 -13.20 -21.58 4.76
C SER A 139 -13.91 -20.50 3.93
N GLY A 140 -13.45 -19.25 4.01
CA GLY A 140 -14.05 -18.08 3.35
C GLY A 140 -15.30 -17.55 4.06
N GLN A 141 -15.56 -17.94 5.31
CA GLN A 141 -16.66 -17.43 6.15
C GLN A 141 -16.13 -16.36 7.11
N PRO A 142 -16.91 -15.35 7.53
CA PRO A 142 -16.36 -14.35 8.44
C PRO A 142 -15.92 -14.89 9.80
N ILE A 143 -14.67 -14.63 10.24
CA ILE A 143 -14.22 -15.04 11.58
C ILE A 143 -14.85 -14.13 12.63
N GLU A 144 -15.64 -14.70 13.56
CA GLU A 144 -15.88 -14.05 14.85
C GLU A 144 -14.61 -14.20 15.72
N LEU A 145 -13.71 -13.22 15.65
CA LEU A 145 -12.53 -13.15 16.51
C LEU A 145 -12.88 -12.50 17.85
N ASP A 146 -12.65 -13.24 18.94
CA ASP A 146 -12.53 -12.70 20.29
C ASP A 146 -11.11 -12.14 20.47
N ASP A 147 -11.00 -10.96 21.07
CA ASP A 147 -9.77 -10.26 21.52
C ASP A 147 -8.83 -9.56 20.50
N GLY A 148 -8.98 -8.22 20.43
CA GLY A 148 -7.91 -7.30 20.84
C GLY A 148 -6.76 -6.94 19.88
N ILE A 149 -6.56 -7.62 18.74
CA ILE A 149 -5.46 -7.30 17.82
C ILE A 149 -5.97 -6.56 16.57
N ARG A 150 -5.97 -5.22 16.68
CA ARG A 150 -5.92 -4.23 15.59
C ARG A 150 -6.78 -4.54 14.37
N LYS A 151 -8.09 -4.54 14.56
CA LYS A 151 -9.01 -4.09 13.52
C LYS A 151 -8.92 -2.56 13.45
N GLY A 152 -8.89 -1.99 12.25
CA GLY A 152 -9.47 -0.64 12.08
C GLY A 152 -10.80 -0.63 12.83
N ILE A 153 -11.03 0.41 13.63
CA ILE A 153 -12.09 0.52 14.64
C ILE A 153 -13.21 -0.48 14.38
N ASP A 154 -13.33 -1.56 15.19
CA ASP A 154 -14.42 -2.52 15.00
C ASP A 154 -15.71 -1.69 15.03
N PRO A 155 -16.50 -1.69 13.94
CA PRO A 155 -17.71 -0.91 13.88
C PRO A 155 -18.52 -1.15 15.13
N THR A 156 -18.64 -2.37 15.66
CA THR A 156 -19.50 -2.65 16.82
C THR A 156 -19.04 -2.00 18.12
N ASP A 157 -17.74 -1.78 18.30
CA ASP A 157 -17.15 -1.26 19.55
C ASP A 157 -16.93 0.25 19.52
N ALA A 158 -16.94 0.85 18.33
CA ALA A 158 -16.89 2.30 18.21
C ALA A 158 -18.22 2.96 18.54
N GLY A 159 -18.13 4.05 19.32
CA GLY A 159 -19.21 5.03 19.40
C GLY A 159 -19.57 5.57 18.01
N LEU A 160 -20.83 5.99 17.83
CA LEU A 160 -21.35 6.51 16.56
C LEU A 160 -20.45 7.59 15.94
N LEU A 161 -19.83 8.45 16.76
CA LEU A 161 -18.91 9.49 16.30
C LEU A 161 -17.65 8.93 15.63
N ALA A 162 -17.08 7.85 16.16
CA ALA A 162 -15.90 7.21 15.59
C ALA A 162 -16.24 6.56 14.24
N ARG A 163 -17.37 5.84 14.15
CA ARG A 163 -17.85 5.25 12.89
C ARG A 163 -18.09 6.31 11.81
N VAL A 164 -18.73 7.42 12.19
CA VAL A 164 -18.98 8.55 11.27
C VAL A 164 -17.66 9.20 10.84
N TRP A 165 -16.70 9.35 11.75
CA TRP A 165 -15.38 9.87 11.46
C TRP A 165 -14.64 8.97 10.44
N SER A 166 -14.61 7.66 10.65
CA SER A 166 -14.00 6.68 9.74
C SER A 166 -14.69 6.69 8.37
N PHE A 167 -16.02 6.61 8.36
CA PHE A 167 -16.81 6.58 7.12
C PHE A 167 -16.56 7.79 6.21
N GLN A 168 -16.50 9.00 6.77
CA GLN A 168 -16.25 10.18 5.94
C GLN A 168 -14.89 10.19 5.26
N GLY A 169 -13.90 9.43 5.76
CA GLY A 169 -12.57 9.34 5.16
C GLY A 169 -12.63 8.81 3.73
N PHE A 170 -13.51 7.85 3.46
CA PHE A 170 -13.74 7.30 2.11
C PHE A 170 -14.25 8.34 1.10
N LEU A 171 -14.80 9.46 1.57
CA LEU A 171 -15.25 10.56 0.71
C LEU A 171 -14.12 11.54 0.37
N HIS A 172 -12.88 11.31 0.83
CA HIS A 172 -11.75 12.17 0.51
C HIS A 172 -11.55 12.38 -1.00
N PRO A 173 -11.47 11.33 -1.85
CA PRO A 173 -11.35 11.53 -3.29
C PRO A 173 -12.51 12.34 -3.89
N ALA A 174 -13.75 12.13 -3.42
CA ALA A 174 -14.89 12.91 -3.91
C ALA A 174 -14.79 14.38 -3.49
N THR A 175 -14.37 14.66 -2.25
CA THR A 175 -14.34 16.02 -1.71
C THR A 175 -13.18 16.86 -2.22
N VAL A 176 -12.05 16.28 -2.64
CA VAL A 176 -10.93 17.05 -3.21
C VAL A 176 -11.27 17.71 -4.55
N HIS A 177 -12.24 17.20 -5.31
CA HIS A 177 -12.62 17.77 -6.61
C HIS A 177 -13.23 19.18 -6.49
N PHE A 178 -13.90 19.48 -5.37
CA PHE A 178 -14.52 20.78 -5.14
C PHE A 178 -13.49 21.91 -5.00
N PRO A 179 -12.55 21.88 -4.04
CA PRO A 179 -11.56 22.94 -3.91
C PRO A 179 -10.66 23.05 -5.15
N ILE A 180 -10.30 21.93 -5.78
CA ILE A 180 -9.52 21.93 -7.04
C ILE A 180 -10.26 22.75 -8.11
N ALA A 181 -11.52 22.39 -8.41
CA ALA A 181 -12.31 23.08 -9.43
C ALA A 181 -12.53 24.55 -9.08
N LEU A 182 -12.87 24.86 -7.81
CA LEU A 182 -13.16 26.22 -7.37
C LEU A 182 -11.92 27.11 -7.44
N PHE A 183 -10.74 26.66 -7.02
CA PHE A 183 -9.52 27.46 -7.12
C PHE A 183 -9.07 27.67 -8.55
N LEU A 184 -9.13 26.64 -9.41
CA LEU A 184 -8.77 26.76 -10.82
C LEU A 184 -9.71 27.70 -11.57
N VAL A 185 -11.03 27.55 -11.39
CA VAL A 185 -12.03 28.47 -11.98
C VAL A 185 -11.86 29.87 -11.40
N GLY A 186 -11.68 30.00 -10.08
CA GLY A 186 -11.44 31.29 -9.44
C GLY A 186 -10.23 32.02 -10.03
N GLY A 187 -9.10 31.31 -10.17
CA GLY A 187 -7.87 31.81 -10.79
C GLY A 187 -8.08 32.21 -12.26
N LEU A 188 -8.79 31.39 -13.04
CA LEU A 188 -9.16 31.72 -14.41
C LEU A 188 -9.94 33.04 -14.48
N PHE A 189 -10.94 33.23 -13.62
CA PHE A 189 -11.73 34.47 -13.59
C PHE A 189 -10.95 35.68 -13.07
N VAL A 190 -9.88 35.50 -12.27
CA VAL A 190 -8.93 36.60 -11.96
C VAL A 190 -8.22 37.05 -13.23
N VAL A 191 -7.71 36.11 -14.05
CA VAL A 191 -7.00 36.41 -15.31
C VAL A 191 -7.95 37.04 -16.32
N LEU A 192 -9.14 36.47 -16.52
CA LEU A 192 -10.17 37.05 -17.39
C LEU A 192 -10.58 38.45 -16.91
N GLY A 193 -10.55 38.68 -15.60
CA GLY A 193 -10.78 39.98 -14.97
C GLY A 193 -9.86 41.10 -15.44
N TRP A 194 -8.67 40.79 -15.96
CA TRP A 194 -7.75 41.80 -16.53
C TRP A 194 -8.30 42.42 -17.82
N LYS A 195 -9.02 41.63 -18.62
CA LYS A 195 -9.66 42.10 -19.85
C LYS A 195 -11.12 42.52 -19.62
N TRP A 196 -11.80 41.86 -18.69
CA TRP A 196 -13.21 42.08 -18.37
C TRP A 196 -13.41 42.31 -16.86
N PRO A 197 -13.25 43.55 -16.38
CA PRO A 197 -13.28 43.87 -14.94
C PRO A 197 -14.56 43.43 -14.23
N ALA A 198 -15.70 43.40 -14.94
CA ALA A 198 -16.98 42.93 -14.40
C ALA A 198 -16.94 41.48 -13.90
N LEU A 199 -16.12 40.62 -14.54
CA LEU A 199 -15.99 39.21 -14.18
C LEU A 199 -14.97 38.98 -13.05
N GLY A 200 -14.00 39.89 -12.91
CA GLY A 200 -12.82 39.69 -12.07
C GLY A 200 -13.00 39.94 -10.57
N ALA A 201 -14.21 40.24 -10.10
CA ALA A 201 -14.46 40.60 -8.70
C ALA A 201 -15.31 39.56 -7.96
N GLN A 202 -16.54 39.32 -8.41
CA GLN A 202 -17.51 38.49 -7.67
C GLN A 202 -17.23 37.00 -7.82
N VAL A 203 -16.96 36.52 -9.03
CA VAL A 203 -16.73 35.09 -9.29
C VAL A 203 -15.48 34.58 -8.54
N PRO A 204 -14.30 35.22 -8.66
CA PRO A 204 -13.12 34.76 -7.94
C PRO A 204 -13.27 34.76 -6.42
N LEU A 205 -14.02 35.74 -5.88
CA LEU A 205 -14.27 35.85 -4.46
C LEU A 205 -15.08 34.64 -3.95
N VAL A 206 -16.20 34.32 -4.60
CA VAL A 206 -17.05 33.19 -4.19
C VAL A 206 -16.28 31.88 -4.33
N CYS A 207 -15.54 31.71 -5.43
CA CYS A 207 -14.67 30.57 -5.65
C CYS A 207 -13.63 30.39 -4.53
N LEU A 208 -12.96 31.46 -4.10
CA LEU A 208 -11.99 31.41 -3.01
C LEU A 208 -12.64 31.04 -1.68
N LEU A 209 -13.79 31.63 -1.34
CA LEU A 209 -14.46 31.36 -0.06
C LEU A 209 -14.97 29.91 0.03
N LEU A 210 -15.69 29.45 -1.00
CA LEU A 210 -16.19 28.07 -1.05
C LEU A 210 -15.04 27.07 -1.19
N GLY A 211 -14.01 27.42 -1.98
CA GLY A 211 -12.81 26.60 -2.15
C GLY A 211 -12.08 26.40 -0.82
N ALA A 212 -11.85 27.46 -0.06
CA ALA A 212 -11.20 27.36 1.25
C ALA A 212 -12.03 26.52 2.25
N ALA A 213 -13.35 26.71 2.29
CA ALA A 213 -14.23 25.93 3.16
C ALA A 213 -14.19 24.42 2.81
N THR A 214 -14.29 24.09 1.51
CA THR A 214 -14.23 22.70 1.05
C THR A 214 -12.83 22.08 1.16
N ALA A 215 -11.75 22.86 1.06
CA ALA A 215 -10.39 22.40 1.28
C ALA A 215 -10.14 21.96 2.74
N ILE A 216 -10.72 22.67 3.71
CA ILE A 216 -10.68 22.27 5.13
C ILE A 216 -11.35 20.90 5.30
N VAL A 217 -12.55 20.73 4.74
CA VAL A 217 -13.30 19.45 4.79
C VAL A 217 -12.49 18.33 4.13
N ALA A 218 -11.94 18.56 2.94
CA ALA A 218 -11.14 17.57 2.23
C ALA A 218 -9.89 17.16 3.02
N THR A 219 -9.23 18.12 3.70
CA THR A 219 -8.05 17.84 4.55
C THR A 219 -8.42 17.02 5.78
N MET A 220 -9.56 17.31 6.42
CA MET A 220 -10.07 16.52 7.55
C MET A 220 -10.41 15.09 7.14
N MET A 221 -11.09 14.92 6.00
CA MET A 221 -11.40 13.60 5.45
C MET A 221 -10.14 12.84 5.06
N GLY A 222 -9.15 13.50 4.46
CA GLY A 222 -7.87 12.88 4.13
C GLY A 222 -7.11 12.39 5.35
N TRP A 223 -7.15 13.15 6.45
CA TRP A 223 -6.58 12.71 7.71
C TRP A 223 -7.31 11.48 8.27
N SER A 224 -8.65 11.49 8.23
CA SER A 224 -9.45 10.32 8.63
C SER A 224 -9.09 9.08 7.79
N PHE A 225 -9.05 9.23 6.47
CA PHE A 225 -8.70 8.14 5.55
C PHE A 225 -7.30 7.57 5.82
N SER A 226 -6.34 8.43 6.13
CA SER A 226 -4.97 7.99 6.46
C SER A 226 -4.92 7.12 7.71
N VAL A 227 -5.77 7.38 8.71
CA VAL A 227 -5.83 6.58 9.95
C VAL A 227 -6.39 5.18 9.65
N GLU A 228 -7.43 5.08 8.84
CA GLU A 228 -8.05 3.79 8.48
C GLU A 228 -7.11 2.90 7.66
N LYS A 229 -6.33 3.49 6.75
CA LYS A 229 -5.34 2.75 5.95
C LYS A 229 -4.00 2.52 6.68
N GLY A 230 -3.91 2.83 7.98
CA GLY A 230 -2.70 2.61 8.78
C GLY A 230 -1.53 3.58 8.50
N TYR A 231 -1.75 4.59 7.65
CA TYR A 231 -0.78 5.65 7.32
C TYR A 231 -0.81 6.84 8.31
N GLY A 232 -1.76 6.87 9.23
CA GLY A 232 -2.01 8.00 10.16
C GLY A 232 -1.03 8.14 11.33
N SER A 233 0.05 7.35 11.37
CA SER A 233 1.03 7.45 12.46
C SER A 233 1.89 8.71 12.35
N TRP A 234 1.92 9.51 13.43
CA TRP A 234 2.79 10.68 13.58
C TRP A 234 4.28 10.33 13.64
N THR A 235 4.63 9.07 13.91
CA THR A 235 6.02 8.62 14.11
C THR A 235 6.70 8.12 12.85
N LYS A 236 5.95 7.82 11.78
CA LYS A 236 6.49 7.43 10.47
C LYS A 236 6.64 8.68 9.59
N VAL A 237 7.76 9.40 9.77
CA VAL A 237 8.13 10.54 8.90
C VAL A 237 9.05 10.01 7.80
N ASN A 238 8.48 9.61 6.67
CA ASN A 238 9.24 9.22 5.48
C ASN A 238 9.23 10.37 4.46
N PHE A 239 10.32 11.16 4.42
CA PHE A 239 10.47 12.31 3.52
C PHE A 239 10.57 11.92 2.04
N ASP A 240 10.82 10.64 1.75
CA ASP A 240 10.93 10.12 0.39
C ASP A 240 9.60 9.55 -0.13
N SER A 241 8.56 9.51 0.70
CA SER A 241 7.24 9.04 0.27
C SER A 241 6.46 10.13 -0.47
N GLU A 242 5.91 9.80 -1.64
CA GLU A 242 4.98 10.65 -2.39
C GLU A 242 3.78 11.05 -1.52
N LEU A 243 3.36 10.15 -0.63
CA LEU A 243 2.27 10.38 0.33
C LEU A 243 2.61 11.49 1.34
N PHE A 244 3.86 11.58 1.80
CA PHE A 244 4.31 12.66 2.69
C PHE A 244 4.19 14.02 2.00
N TRP A 245 4.69 14.12 0.77
CA TRP A 245 4.64 15.37 0.00
C TRP A 245 3.21 15.78 -0.33
N HIS A 246 2.36 14.83 -0.74
CA HIS A 246 0.94 15.08 -1.00
C HIS A 246 0.21 15.60 0.25
N ARG A 247 0.44 14.98 1.41
CA ARG A 247 -0.18 15.39 2.68
C ARG A 247 0.20 16.82 3.07
N TRP A 248 1.48 17.15 3.05
CA TRP A 248 1.94 18.47 3.49
C TRP A 248 1.64 19.57 2.46
N SER A 249 1.76 19.27 1.17
CA SER A 249 1.41 20.23 0.12
C SER A 249 -0.09 20.58 0.16
N ALA A 250 -0.97 19.61 0.42
CA ALA A 250 -2.40 19.83 0.63
C ALA A 250 -2.69 20.70 1.88
N ILE A 251 -2.02 20.44 3.01
CA ILE A 251 -2.18 21.26 4.23
C ILE A 251 -1.76 22.71 3.97
N ILE A 252 -0.65 22.93 3.25
CA ILE A 252 -0.20 24.27 2.89
C ILE A 252 -1.25 24.99 2.03
N VAL A 253 -1.83 24.30 1.03
CA VAL A 253 -2.92 24.85 0.19
C VAL A 253 -4.13 25.24 1.05
N THR A 254 -4.54 24.40 1.99
CA THR A 254 -5.67 24.69 2.90
C THR A 254 -5.40 25.89 3.79
N VAL A 255 -4.20 25.99 4.37
CA VAL A 255 -3.81 27.13 5.22
C VAL A 255 -3.75 28.42 4.40
N LEU A 256 -3.07 28.43 3.26
CA LEU A 256 -2.92 29.62 2.42
C LEU A 256 -4.27 30.09 1.87
N SER A 257 -5.11 29.17 1.36
CA SER A 257 -6.45 29.52 0.87
C SER A 257 -7.33 30.11 1.97
N THR A 258 -7.24 29.60 3.19
CA THR A 258 -7.96 30.15 4.37
C THR A 258 -7.46 31.55 4.72
N ILE A 259 -6.15 31.78 4.71
CA ILE A 259 -5.56 33.11 4.93
C ILE A 259 -6.06 34.11 3.88
N PHE A 260 -6.01 33.74 2.60
CA PHE A 260 -6.48 34.62 1.52
C PHE A 260 -8.00 34.83 1.57
N ALA A 261 -8.78 33.84 1.97
CA ALA A 261 -10.22 33.99 2.21
C ALA A 261 -10.50 35.03 3.32
N ILE A 262 -9.74 35.00 4.43
CA ILE A 262 -9.85 36.00 5.50
C ILE A 262 -9.47 37.40 4.99
N ILE A 263 -8.39 37.52 4.22
CA ILE A 263 -7.96 38.78 3.58
C ILE A 263 -9.06 39.31 2.64
N ALA A 264 -9.70 38.43 1.88
CA ALA A 264 -10.81 38.78 0.99
C ALA A 264 -12.02 39.32 1.77
N LEU A 265 -12.40 38.66 2.86
CA LEU A 265 -13.47 39.14 3.76
C LEU A 265 -13.12 40.48 4.41
N LYS A 266 -11.86 40.69 4.79
CA LYS A 266 -11.38 41.97 5.33
C LYS A 266 -11.44 43.08 4.28
N SER A 267 -11.14 42.76 3.02
CA SER A 267 -11.27 43.71 1.90
C SER A 267 -12.70 44.26 1.78
N LEU A 268 -13.72 43.38 1.88
CA LEU A 268 -15.14 43.77 1.79
C LEU A 268 -15.61 44.68 2.94
N ARG A 269 -14.95 44.60 4.10
CA ARG A 269 -15.29 45.40 5.29
C ARG A 269 -14.48 46.68 5.41
N SER A 270 -13.49 46.90 4.54
CA SER A 270 -12.62 48.07 4.61
C SER A 270 -13.37 49.29 4.07
N ASP A 271 -13.57 50.30 4.92
CA ASP A 271 -14.13 51.60 4.52
C ASP A 271 -13.12 52.46 3.73
N ASP A 272 -11.82 52.25 3.97
CA ASP A 272 -10.74 52.90 3.22
C ASP A 272 -10.60 52.27 1.82
N GLU A 273 -10.74 53.11 0.79
CA GLU A 273 -10.65 52.72 -0.62
C GLU A 273 -9.24 52.24 -1.00
N ALA A 274 -8.20 52.90 -0.49
CA ALA A 274 -6.82 52.52 -0.77
C ALA A 274 -6.47 51.16 -0.13
N GLY A 275 -6.89 50.95 1.12
CA GLY A 275 -6.80 49.68 1.82
C GLY A 275 -7.57 48.56 1.12
N ARG A 276 -8.80 48.82 0.68
CA ARG A 276 -9.65 47.87 -0.06
C ARG A 276 -8.98 47.41 -1.36
N GLN A 277 -8.44 48.34 -2.15
CA GLN A 277 -7.77 47.98 -3.41
C GLN A 277 -6.52 47.12 -3.16
N ARG A 278 -5.72 47.45 -2.14
CA ARG A 278 -4.53 46.67 -1.76
C ARG A 278 -4.89 45.25 -1.34
N LEU A 279 -5.83 45.11 -0.40
CA LEU A 279 -6.29 43.78 0.06
C LEU A 279 -6.88 42.98 -1.09
N THR A 280 -7.60 43.65 -2.00
CA THR A 280 -8.17 43.02 -3.21
C THR A 280 -7.11 42.44 -4.12
N ASN A 281 -6.04 43.19 -4.38
CA ASN A 281 -4.93 42.70 -5.18
C ASN A 281 -4.21 41.53 -4.49
N VAL A 282 -4.02 41.60 -3.17
CA VAL A 282 -3.35 40.54 -2.38
C VAL A 282 -4.11 39.22 -2.47
N TRP A 283 -5.41 39.18 -2.19
CA TRP A 283 -6.12 37.90 -2.22
C TRP A 283 -6.30 37.36 -3.65
N LYS A 284 -6.37 38.23 -4.68
CA LYS A 284 -6.41 37.80 -6.09
C LYS A 284 -5.11 37.16 -6.55
N ILE A 285 -3.96 37.77 -6.21
CA ILE A 285 -2.65 37.18 -6.46
C ILE A 285 -2.52 35.87 -5.67
N GLY A 286 -2.93 35.89 -4.41
CA GLY A 286 -2.98 34.70 -3.56
C GLY A 286 -3.79 33.56 -4.16
N LEU A 287 -4.96 33.86 -4.74
CA LEU A 287 -5.79 32.88 -5.44
C LEU A 287 -5.09 32.28 -6.67
N LEU A 288 -4.34 33.07 -7.44
CA LEU A 288 -3.54 32.54 -8.56
C LEU A 288 -2.44 31.59 -8.07
N VAL A 289 -1.78 31.92 -6.96
CA VAL A 289 -0.78 31.05 -6.33
C VAL A 289 -1.43 29.76 -5.85
N VAL A 290 -2.54 29.84 -5.12
CA VAL A 290 -3.31 28.66 -4.65
C VAL A 290 -3.77 27.79 -5.82
N ALA A 291 -4.24 28.39 -6.92
CA ALA A 291 -4.65 27.67 -8.12
C ALA A 291 -3.49 26.91 -8.78
N GLY A 292 -2.29 27.50 -8.83
CA GLY A 292 -1.10 26.80 -9.31
C GLY A 292 -0.69 25.66 -8.38
N MET A 293 -0.68 25.91 -7.08
CA MET A 293 -0.32 24.90 -6.07
C MET A 293 -1.28 23.72 -6.09
N VAL A 294 -2.60 23.95 -6.14
CA VAL A 294 -3.58 22.85 -6.15
C VAL A 294 -3.46 21.99 -7.40
N GLY A 295 -3.03 22.55 -8.54
CA GLY A 295 -2.67 21.78 -9.73
C GLY A 295 -1.49 20.84 -9.48
N ALA A 296 -0.44 21.32 -8.80
CA ALA A 296 0.71 20.49 -8.42
C ALA A 296 0.34 19.41 -7.38
N VAL A 297 -0.50 19.71 -6.39
CA VAL A 297 -1.01 18.71 -5.44
C VAL A 297 -1.88 17.67 -6.15
N GLY A 298 -2.70 18.11 -7.11
CA GLY A 298 -3.51 17.21 -7.94
C GLY A 298 -2.66 16.27 -8.80
N HIS A 299 -1.55 16.77 -9.36
CA HIS A 299 -0.56 15.94 -10.04
C HIS A 299 -0.03 14.85 -9.11
N GLN A 300 0.45 15.23 -7.92
CA GLN A 300 0.96 14.29 -6.90
C GLN A 300 -0.11 13.26 -6.49
N GLY A 301 -1.37 13.68 -6.34
CA GLY A 301 -2.47 12.77 -6.05
C GLY A 301 -2.74 11.76 -7.18
N GLY A 302 -2.51 12.15 -8.43
CA GLY A 302 -2.57 11.25 -9.58
C GLY A 302 -1.43 10.23 -9.58
N GLU A 303 -0.20 10.64 -9.26
CA GLU A 303 0.96 9.73 -9.17
C GLU A 303 0.77 8.68 -8.06
N LEU A 304 0.19 9.07 -6.93
CA LEU A 304 -0.17 8.13 -5.86
C LEU A 304 -1.15 7.03 -6.34
N THR A 305 -1.99 7.33 -7.33
CA THR A 305 -3.00 6.40 -7.83
C THR A 305 -2.50 5.58 -9.02
N TYR A 306 -1.73 6.20 -9.92
CA TYR A 306 -1.37 5.63 -11.22
C TYR A 306 0.13 5.39 -11.41
N GLY A 307 0.97 5.75 -10.44
CA GLY A 307 2.43 5.65 -10.48
C GLY A 307 3.13 6.91 -11.02
N LYS A 308 4.40 7.08 -10.64
CA LYS A 308 5.28 8.20 -11.03
C LYS A 308 5.46 8.38 -12.54
N ASP A 309 5.38 7.30 -13.31
CA ASP A 309 5.60 7.31 -14.76
C ASP A 309 4.36 7.66 -15.56
N PHE A 310 3.21 7.83 -14.90
CA PHE A 310 1.93 8.11 -15.56
C PHE A 310 1.98 9.38 -16.43
N TYR A 311 2.41 10.51 -15.85
CA TYR A 311 2.50 11.79 -16.59
C TYR A 311 3.68 11.86 -17.56
N PRO A 312 4.91 11.44 -17.19
CA PRO A 312 6.02 11.36 -18.14
C PRO A 312 5.70 10.55 -19.40
N LYS A 313 5.03 9.40 -19.24
CA LYS A 313 4.55 8.57 -20.34
C LYS A 313 3.46 9.26 -21.17
N ALA A 314 2.51 9.93 -20.54
CA ALA A 314 1.50 10.69 -21.27
C ALA A 314 2.11 11.83 -22.10
N ILE A 315 3.12 12.51 -21.55
CA ILE A 315 3.84 13.59 -22.23
C ILE A 315 4.69 13.05 -23.39
N SER A 316 5.35 11.90 -23.23
CA SER A 316 6.13 11.30 -24.32
C SER A 316 5.23 10.89 -25.50
N ILE A 317 4.06 10.30 -25.22
CA ILE A 317 3.03 10.01 -26.23
C ILE A 317 2.58 11.30 -26.93
N LEU A 318 2.28 12.36 -26.17
CA LEU A 318 1.87 13.65 -26.73
C LEU A 318 2.95 14.28 -27.62
N LEU A 319 4.22 14.11 -27.26
CA LEU A 319 5.37 14.63 -28.01
C LEU A 319 5.85 13.69 -29.12
N GLY A 320 5.23 12.51 -29.30
CA GLY A 320 5.64 11.51 -30.27
C GLY A 320 7.04 10.95 -30.01
N LYS A 321 7.51 10.97 -28.76
CA LYS A 321 8.81 10.42 -28.36
C LYS A 321 8.65 8.95 -27.93
N PRO A 322 9.62 8.09 -28.24
CA PRO A 322 9.62 6.72 -27.72
C PRO A 322 9.61 6.75 -26.17
N TRP A 323 8.87 5.81 -25.58
CA TRP A 323 8.84 5.56 -24.15
C TRP A 323 9.22 4.10 -23.90
N PRO A 324 10.24 3.81 -23.09
CA PRO A 324 11.07 4.74 -22.29
C PRO A 324 12.04 5.61 -23.14
N PRO A 325 12.56 6.75 -22.61
CA PRO A 325 13.48 7.63 -23.33
C PRO A 325 14.84 6.96 -23.63
N GLU A 326 15.39 7.22 -24.81
CA GLU A 326 16.59 6.59 -25.38
C GLU A 326 17.90 6.87 -24.60
N SER A 327 17.89 7.90 -23.74
CA SER A 327 18.98 8.20 -22.80
C SER A 327 18.43 8.20 -21.37
N ILE A 328 18.35 7.02 -20.77
CA ILE A 328 18.35 6.91 -19.33
C ILE A 328 19.77 7.32 -18.89
N PRO A 329 19.96 8.26 -17.94
CA PRO A 329 21.30 8.58 -17.44
C PRO A 329 22.04 7.29 -17.07
N GLU A 330 23.33 7.22 -17.40
CA GLU A 330 24.23 6.04 -17.37
C GLU A 330 24.15 5.19 -16.07
N THR A 331 23.59 5.72 -14.99
CA THR A 331 23.23 4.99 -13.77
C THR A 331 22.11 3.97 -13.92
N ALA A 332 21.39 3.93 -15.04
CA ALA A 332 20.31 2.96 -15.30
C ALA A 332 20.39 2.34 -16.70
N GLN A 333 21.60 2.28 -17.29
CA GLN A 333 21.88 1.54 -18.53
C GLN A 333 22.96 0.45 -18.40
N GLU A 334 23.70 0.35 -17.28
CA GLU A 334 24.63 -0.77 -17.08
C GLU A 334 23.92 -2.14 -16.94
N SER A 335 22.61 -2.18 -16.69
CA SER A 335 21.86 -3.43 -16.51
C SER A 335 21.24 -4.02 -17.78
N VAL A 336 21.45 -3.44 -18.98
CA VAL A 336 20.66 -3.83 -20.18
C VAL A 336 21.49 -4.39 -21.35
N SER A 337 22.83 -4.49 -21.30
CA SER A 337 23.62 -4.89 -22.50
C SER A 337 24.50 -6.14 -22.43
N GLU A 338 24.46 -6.95 -21.37
CA GLU A 338 25.25 -8.19 -21.32
C GLU A 338 24.41 -9.47 -21.29
N GLU A 339 23.36 -9.60 -22.11
CA GLU A 339 22.75 -10.93 -22.31
C GLU A 339 22.02 -11.09 -23.66
N GLU A 340 22.74 -10.84 -24.76
CA GLU A 340 22.33 -11.38 -26.06
C GLU A 340 23.51 -12.09 -26.74
N GLN A 341 23.93 -13.23 -26.18
CA GLN A 341 24.64 -14.27 -26.91
C GLN A 341 24.06 -15.64 -26.58
N SER A 342 23.02 -16.01 -27.34
CA SER A 342 22.68 -17.43 -27.55
C SER A 342 23.86 -18.15 -28.19
N PRO A 343 24.20 -19.40 -27.78
CA PRO A 343 25.21 -20.16 -28.48
C PRO A 343 24.64 -20.63 -29.83
N GLU A 344 25.24 -20.14 -30.90
CA GLU A 344 25.05 -20.61 -32.26
C GLU A 344 25.52 -22.07 -32.36
N ILE A 345 24.57 -23.01 -32.45
CA ILE A 345 24.86 -24.42 -32.73
C ILE A 345 25.33 -24.50 -34.18
N THR A 346 26.65 -24.55 -34.35
CA THR A 346 27.30 -24.77 -35.64
C THR A 346 27.09 -26.23 -36.04
N LEU A 347 26.28 -26.44 -37.07
CA LEU A 347 26.22 -27.68 -37.84
C LEU A 347 27.54 -27.85 -38.58
N ASP A 348 28.40 -28.78 -38.16
CA ASP A 348 29.37 -29.38 -39.09
C ASP A 348 29.87 -30.77 -38.64
N ALA A 349 29.98 -31.63 -39.65
CA ALA A 349 30.72 -32.90 -39.74
C ALA A 349 30.16 -34.15 -39.03
N VAL A 350 29.36 -34.90 -39.79
CA VAL A 350 29.14 -36.35 -39.68
C VAL A 350 30.45 -37.11 -39.97
N PRO A 351 30.84 -38.10 -39.15
CA PRO A 351 31.57 -39.26 -39.61
C PRO A 351 30.66 -40.49 -39.65
N THR A 352 30.55 -41.04 -40.85
CA THR A 352 29.98 -42.34 -41.17
C THR A 352 30.79 -43.46 -40.49
N ASP A 353 30.18 -44.29 -39.63
CA ASP A 353 30.39 -45.74 -39.72
C ASP A 353 29.30 -46.55 -39.00
N SER A 354 29.04 -47.70 -39.61
CA SER A 354 28.15 -48.81 -39.37
C SER A 354 27.95 -49.31 -37.93
N THR A 355 26.69 -49.54 -37.54
CA THR A 355 26.07 -50.89 -37.42
C THR A 355 24.75 -50.80 -36.64
N VAL A 356 23.65 -51.09 -37.33
CA VAL A 356 22.31 -51.23 -36.76
C VAL A 356 22.15 -52.65 -36.20
N ARG A 357 21.75 -52.77 -34.92
CA ARG A 357 20.91 -53.87 -34.45
C ARG A 357 19.77 -53.29 -33.61
N LEU A 358 18.56 -53.46 -34.15
CA LEU A 358 17.29 -53.17 -33.51
C LEU A 358 16.92 -54.38 -32.65
N ASP A 359 16.65 -54.16 -31.36
CA ASP A 359 15.80 -55.07 -30.57
C ASP A 359 14.78 -54.23 -29.78
N THR A 360 13.62 -54.10 -30.39
CA THR A 360 12.27 -54.26 -29.83
C THR A 360 12.09 -54.08 -28.33
N PHE A 361 11.36 -53.03 -27.91
CA PHE A 361 10.34 -53.14 -26.86
C PHE A 361 9.23 -52.10 -27.09
N ALA A 362 8.03 -52.62 -27.38
CA ALA A 362 6.79 -51.87 -27.51
C ALA A 362 6.05 -51.85 -26.16
N ILE A 363 5.46 -50.71 -25.79
CA ILE A 363 4.46 -50.59 -24.71
C ILE A 363 3.18 -50.00 -25.33
N PRO A 364 2.01 -50.65 -25.21
CA PRO A 364 0.78 -50.22 -25.87
C PRO A 364 -0.02 -49.20 -25.04
N ILE A 365 -0.53 -48.19 -25.73
CA ILE A 365 -1.53 -47.22 -25.24
C ILE A 365 -2.91 -47.81 -25.50
N ALA A 366 -3.72 -48.01 -24.45
CA ALA A 366 -5.13 -48.40 -24.57
C ALA A 366 -6.02 -47.15 -24.52
N ILE A 367 -6.64 -46.83 -25.67
CA ILE A 367 -7.71 -45.85 -25.80
C ILE A 367 -9.04 -46.62 -25.69
N GLN A 368 -9.88 -46.25 -24.73
CA GLN A 368 -11.22 -46.81 -24.58
C GLN A 368 -12.27 -45.78 -25.03
N SER A 369 -12.99 -46.10 -26.11
CA SER A 369 -14.13 -45.33 -26.62
C SER A 369 -15.45 -45.80 -25.99
N PRO A 370 -16.48 -44.94 -25.87
CA PRO A 370 -17.76 -45.31 -25.26
C PRO A 370 -18.71 -45.98 -26.28
N SER A 371 -19.39 -47.05 -25.83
CA SER A 371 -20.41 -47.77 -26.58
C SER A 371 -21.81 -47.20 -26.37
N VAL A 372 -22.47 -46.84 -27.47
CA VAL A 372 -23.92 -46.57 -27.57
C VAL A 372 -24.69 -47.91 -27.63
N PRO A 373 -25.83 -48.08 -26.93
CA PRO A 373 -26.78 -49.15 -27.26
C PRO A 373 -28.01 -48.60 -27.99
N SER A 374 -28.35 -49.25 -29.11
CA SER A 374 -29.61 -49.07 -29.84
C SER A 374 -30.64 -50.14 -29.46
N ARG A 375 -31.84 -49.67 -29.09
CA ARG A 375 -33.20 -50.24 -29.24
C ARG A 375 -33.49 -51.71 -28.89
N VAL A 376 -34.50 -51.89 -28.03
CA VAL A 376 -35.80 -52.48 -28.41
C VAL A 376 -36.90 -51.55 -27.94
#